data_AF-A0A818B6M4-F1
#
_entry.id   AF-A0A818B6M4-F1
#
_cell.length_a   1.000
_cell.length_b   1.000
_cell.length_c   1.000
_cell.angle_alpha   90.00
_cell.angle_beta   90.00
_cell.angle_gamma   90.00
#
_symmetry.space_group_name_H-M   'P 1'
#
loop_
_entity.id
_entity.type
_entity.pdbx_description
1 polymer ?
#
loop_
_entity_poly.entity_id
_entity_poly.type
_entity_poly.pdbx_seq_one_letter_code
_entity_poly.pdbx_strand_id
1 'polypeptide(L)'
;MDVQVDDSSFRSIQMNRDLNNVVTKEIVKLQLNSTSSSHKNCCICSDDFLKNAANISSEDRYFIFFTRNIWILEGARCCSDHLVNHQLKQEAIDQIKQVPIRQEELNSADVQLLLNKSQIILENQNKKFNFGDLLGLTDDEYRLLTSLSKDDFNEFVKTVSSSGIRNSSNPSIRTAIGIYLCKIRLGISNRFLACMFQLPDKKTVSRIIDSARQAILRSFVPYNLGFEHITRHDVINHHTITVA
;
A
#
# COMPACT_ATOMS: atom_id res chain seq x y z
N MET A 1 56.11 -46.47 -38.53
CA MET A 1 55.71 -47.34 -37.40
C MET A 1 55.33 -46.41 -36.28
N ASP A 2 54.03 -46.13 -36.14
CA ASP A 2 53.44 -45.56 -34.94
C ASP A 2 51.96 -45.96 -34.90
N VAL A 3 51.52 -46.28 -33.69
CA VAL A 3 50.31 -47.03 -33.35
C VAL A 3 49.18 -46.07 -32.96
N GLN A 4 48.01 -46.34 -33.54
CA GLN A 4 46.60 -46.07 -33.16
C GLN A 4 46.26 -45.07 -32.04
N VAL A 5 45.28 -44.20 -32.33
CA VAL A 5 44.08 -44.03 -31.47
C VAL A 5 42.82 -43.88 -32.35
N ASP A 6 41.79 -44.59 -31.90
CA ASP A 6 40.41 -44.83 -32.37
C ASP A 6 39.64 -43.67 -33.05
N ASP A 7 39.07 -43.94 -34.22
CA ASP A 7 38.15 -43.08 -34.98
C ASP A 7 36.85 -43.86 -35.26
N SER A 8 36.11 -44.12 -34.18
CA SER A 8 34.84 -44.86 -34.22
C SER A 8 33.70 -43.99 -33.69
N SER A 9 33.09 -43.21 -34.60
CA SER A 9 31.62 -42.98 -34.68
C SER A 9 31.25 -41.73 -35.48
N PHE A 10 31.84 -41.57 -36.67
CA PHE A 10 31.20 -40.74 -37.70
C PHE A 10 30.00 -41.50 -38.27
N ARG A 11 28.86 -40.80 -38.31
CA ARG A 11 27.59 -41.12 -38.98
C ARG A 11 26.63 -41.99 -38.16
N SER A 12 25.60 -41.35 -37.61
CA SER A 12 24.19 -41.55 -38.01
C SER A 12 23.22 -40.89 -37.03
N ILE A 13 23.09 -39.56 -37.00
CA ILE A 13 21.86 -38.95 -36.44
C ILE A 13 21.53 -37.68 -37.24
N GLN A 14 20.77 -37.87 -38.31
CA GLN A 14 19.98 -36.80 -38.92
C GLN A 14 18.56 -37.33 -39.04
N MET A 15 17.59 -36.48 -38.67
CA MET A 15 16.13 -36.70 -38.59
C MET A 15 15.62 -37.22 -37.23
N ASN A 16 15.30 -36.29 -36.33
CA ASN A 16 13.90 -35.94 -36.09
C ASN A 16 13.81 -34.57 -35.42
N ARG A 17 13.48 -33.57 -36.25
CA ARG A 17 12.90 -32.30 -35.81
C ARG A 17 11.43 -32.56 -35.54
N ASP A 18 11.07 -32.85 -34.30
CA ASP A 18 9.70 -32.64 -33.84
C ASP A 18 9.69 -31.49 -32.84
N LEU A 19 9.22 -30.36 -33.37
CA LEU A 19 8.74 -29.21 -32.62
C LEU A 19 7.60 -29.67 -31.72
N ASN A 20 7.88 -29.95 -30.45
CA ASN A 20 6.87 -29.96 -29.39
C ASN A 20 7.53 -29.44 -28.12
N ASN A 21 7.84 -28.14 -28.12
CA ASN A 21 7.99 -27.41 -26.87
C ASN A 21 6.59 -27.26 -26.27
N VAL A 22 6.10 -28.33 -25.66
CA VAL A 22 4.93 -28.28 -24.79
C VAL A 22 5.36 -27.41 -23.62
N VAL A 23 5.03 -26.12 -23.68
CA VAL A 23 5.09 -25.26 -22.50
C VAL A 23 4.08 -25.84 -21.54
N THR A 24 4.54 -26.70 -20.62
CA THR A 24 3.72 -27.20 -19.53
C THR A 24 3.31 -26.00 -18.71
N LYS A 25 2.06 -25.57 -18.84
CA LYS A 25 1.48 -24.55 -17.98
C LYS A 25 1.47 -25.14 -16.57
N GLU A 26 2.38 -24.68 -15.73
CA GLU A 26 2.40 -25.08 -14.31
C GLU A 26 1.10 -24.58 -13.68
N ILE A 27 0.28 -25.54 -13.26
CA ILE A 27 -1.04 -25.28 -12.67
C ILE A 27 -1.00 -25.79 -11.23
N VAL A 28 -1.40 -24.92 -10.31
CA VAL A 28 -1.59 -25.23 -8.90
C VAL A 28 -3.08 -25.42 -8.64
N LYS A 29 -3.44 -26.55 -8.02
CA LYS A 29 -4.83 -26.89 -7.68
C LYS A 29 -5.09 -26.55 -6.22
N LEU A 30 -5.97 -25.59 -5.96
CA LEU A 30 -6.30 -25.10 -4.62
C LEU A 30 -7.78 -25.30 -4.31
N GLN A 31 -8.10 -25.52 -3.04
CA GLN A 31 -9.48 -25.63 -2.55
C GLN A 31 -9.93 -24.24 -2.10
N LEU A 32 -10.68 -23.53 -2.95
CA LEU A 32 -11.06 -22.13 -2.75
C LEU A 32 -12.58 -21.96 -2.85
N ASN A 33 -13.14 -21.04 -2.07
CA ASN A 33 -14.50 -20.55 -2.35
C ASN A 33 -14.46 -19.78 -3.65
N SER A 34 -15.42 -20.00 -4.55
CA SER A 34 -15.43 -19.34 -5.85
C SER A 34 -16.82 -18.87 -6.26
N THR A 35 -16.88 -18.04 -7.30
CA THR A 35 -18.15 -17.72 -7.97
C THR A 35 -18.55 -18.82 -8.94
N SER A 36 -19.74 -18.73 -9.53
CA SER A 36 -20.11 -19.62 -10.62
C SER A 36 -19.08 -19.54 -11.77
N SER A 37 -18.77 -20.68 -12.40
CA SER A 37 -17.87 -20.76 -13.56
C SER A 37 -18.56 -20.45 -14.88
N SER A 38 -19.83 -20.01 -14.85
CA SER A 38 -20.53 -19.61 -16.06
C SER A 38 -20.05 -18.24 -16.53
N HIS A 39 -19.54 -18.17 -17.75
CA HIS A 39 -19.29 -16.90 -18.44
C HIS A 39 -20.55 -16.34 -19.13
N LYS A 40 -21.70 -17.02 -19.01
CA LYS A 40 -22.96 -16.62 -19.64
C LYS A 40 -23.77 -15.66 -18.78
N ASN A 41 -23.56 -15.69 -17.46
CA ASN A 41 -24.35 -14.97 -16.47
C ASN A 41 -23.45 -13.94 -15.78
N CYS A 42 -24.08 -12.95 -15.15
CA CYS A 42 -23.36 -12.10 -14.22
C CYS A 42 -22.87 -12.92 -13.01
N CYS A 43 -21.60 -12.78 -12.63
CA CYS A 43 -21.05 -13.52 -11.49
C CYS A 43 -21.55 -13.04 -10.11
N ILE A 44 -22.31 -11.93 -10.06
CA ILE A 44 -22.81 -11.31 -8.82
C ILE A 44 -24.30 -11.65 -8.63
N CYS A 45 -25.16 -11.25 -9.56
CA CYS A 45 -26.61 -11.48 -9.49
C CYS A 45 -27.08 -12.79 -10.14
N SER A 46 -26.22 -13.48 -10.91
CA SER A 46 -26.55 -14.66 -11.73
C SER A 46 -27.56 -14.41 -12.85
N ASP A 47 -27.92 -13.17 -13.13
CA ASP A 47 -28.85 -12.83 -14.21
C ASP A 47 -28.24 -13.16 -15.59
N ASP A 48 -29.08 -13.76 -16.43
CA ASP A 48 -28.77 -14.19 -17.80
C ASP A 48 -28.92 -13.02 -18.78
N PHE A 49 -28.02 -12.02 -18.80
CA PHE A 49 -28.14 -10.96 -19.83
C PHE A 49 -26.83 -10.44 -20.45
N LEU A 50 -26.89 -10.40 -21.78
CA LEU A 50 -25.85 -10.13 -22.78
C LEU A 50 -25.63 -8.64 -23.13
N LYS A 51 -26.34 -7.68 -22.50
CA LYS A 51 -26.19 -6.25 -22.84
C LYS A 51 -25.25 -5.56 -21.86
N ASN A 52 -24.11 -5.07 -22.37
CA ASN A 52 -23.09 -4.29 -21.65
C ASN A 52 -22.40 -5.04 -20.50
N ALA A 53 -22.33 -6.38 -20.56
CA ALA A 53 -21.54 -7.14 -19.60
C ALA A 53 -20.05 -6.79 -19.76
N ALA A 54 -19.42 -6.38 -18.66
CA ALA A 54 -17.98 -6.10 -18.64
C ALA A 54 -17.25 -7.24 -17.94
N ASN A 55 -16.02 -7.51 -18.39
CA ASN A 55 -15.13 -8.41 -17.67
C ASN A 55 -14.68 -7.72 -16.37
N ILE A 56 -14.70 -8.47 -15.27
CA ILE A 56 -14.13 -7.98 -14.01
C ILE A 56 -12.62 -7.86 -14.19
N SER A 57 -12.09 -6.70 -13.79
CA SER A 57 -10.65 -6.43 -13.90
C SER A 57 -9.84 -7.42 -13.05
N SER A 58 -8.58 -7.63 -13.40
CA SER A 58 -7.65 -8.40 -12.55
C SER A 58 -7.62 -7.81 -11.13
N GLU A 59 -7.50 -6.49 -11.01
CA GLU A 59 -7.43 -5.79 -9.72
C GLU A 59 -8.64 -6.06 -8.83
N ASP A 60 -9.86 -5.98 -9.38
CA ASP A 60 -11.09 -6.25 -8.65
C ASP A 60 -11.19 -7.72 -8.20
N ARG A 61 -10.79 -8.68 -9.07
CA ARG A 61 -10.79 -10.11 -8.71
C ARG A 61 -9.90 -10.37 -7.50
N TYR A 62 -8.70 -9.80 -7.47
CA TYR A 62 -7.79 -9.97 -6.33
C TYR A 62 -8.26 -9.20 -5.10
N PHE A 63 -8.80 -7.99 -5.26
CA PHE A 63 -9.39 -7.24 -4.15
C PHE A 63 -10.49 -8.05 -3.45
N ILE A 64 -11.39 -8.66 -4.23
CA ILE A 64 -12.44 -9.52 -3.71
C ILE A 64 -11.86 -10.76 -3.03
N PHE A 65 -10.82 -11.37 -3.60
CA PHE A 65 -10.14 -12.50 -2.95
C PHE A 65 -9.56 -12.12 -1.58
N PHE A 66 -8.83 -11.01 -1.47
CA PHE A 66 -8.22 -10.59 -0.20
C PHE A 66 -9.21 -10.08 0.84
N THR A 67 -10.35 -9.51 0.42
CA THR A 67 -11.35 -8.94 1.34
C THR A 67 -12.45 -9.92 1.71
N ARG A 68 -12.85 -10.80 0.80
CA ARG A 68 -13.99 -11.72 0.95
C ARG A 68 -13.60 -13.20 0.95
N ASN A 69 -12.35 -13.54 0.66
CA ASN A 69 -11.88 -14.92 0.47
C ASN A 69 -12.71 -15.68 -0.57
N ILE A 70 -13.04 -15.01 -1.68
CA ILE A 70 -13.78 -15.58 -2.82
C ILE A 70 -12.92 -15.42 -4.07
N TRP A 71 -12.63 -16.54 -4.74
CA TRP A 71 -11.90 -16.59 -6.00
C TRP A 71 -12.84 -16.33 -7.18
N ILE A 72 -12.46 -15.38 -8.04
CA ILE A 72 -13.17 -15.07 -9.26
C ILE A 72 -12.32 -15.51 -10.45
N LEU A 73 -12.89 -16.37 -11.28
CA LEU A 73 -12.24 -16.89 -12.48
C LEU A 73 -11.90 -15.79 -13.49
N GLU A 74 -10.85 -16.01 -14.25
CA GLU A 74 -10.51 -15.14 -15.38
C GLU A 74 -11.63 -15.11 -16.41
N GLY A 75 -11.97 -13.92 -16.90
CA GLY A 75 -13.08 -13.73 -17.83
C GLY A 75 -14.47 -13.81 -17.18
N ALA A 76 -14.56 -13.80 -15.84
CA ALA A 76 -15.82 -13.57 -15.15
C ALA A 76 -16.41 -12.20 -15.54
N ARG A 77 -17.74 -12.16 -15.73
CA ARG A 77 -18.46 -10.99 -16.24
C ARG A 77 -19.43 -10.46 -15.20
N CYS A 78 -19.62 -9.14 -15.20
CA CYS A 78 -20.64 -8.47 -14.40
C CYS A 78 -21.52 -7.56 -15.27
N CYS A 79 -22.79 -7.38 -14.87
CA CYS A 79 -23.70 -6.46 -15.53
C CYS A 79 -23.35 -5.00 -15.17
N SER A 80 -23.83 -4.06 -16.00
CA SER A 80 -23.61 -2.63 -15.79
C SER A 80 -24.17 -2.10 -14.46
N ASP A 81 -25.18 -2.76 -13.89
CA ASP A 81 -25.83 -2.33 -12.65
C ASP A 81 -24.90 -2.40 -11.44
N HIS A 82 -23.88 -3.26 -11.52
CA HIS A 82 -22.87 -3.44 -10.49
C HIS A 82 -21.63 -2.55 -10.68
N LEU A 83 -21.59 -1.75 -11.75
CA LEU A 83 -20.45 -0.91 -12.10
C LEU A 83 -20.75 0.57 -11.89
N VAL A 84 -19.73 1.31 -11.46
CA VAL A 84 -19.66 2.77 -11.51
C VAL A 84 -18.30 3.11 -12.10
N ASN A 85 -18.26 3.87 -13.20
CA ASN A 85 -17.02 4.23 -13.89
C ASN A 85 -16.11 3.01 -14.19
N HIS A 86 -16.70 1.89 -14.62
CA HIS A 86 -16.01 0.62 -14.88
C HIS A 86 -15.38 -0.08 -13.67
N GLN A 87 -15.67 0.37 -12.45
CA GLN A 87 -15.26 -0.28 -11.20
C GLN A 87 -16.47 -0.87 -10.48
N LEU A 88 -16.26 -1.96 -9.74
CA LEU A 88 -17.32 -2.59 -8.97
C LEU A 88 -17.77 -1.70 -7.80
N LYS A 89 -19.09 -1.57 -7.62
CA LYS A 89 -19.68 -0.95 -6.43
C LYS A 89 -19.35 -1.81 -5.19
N GLN A 90 -19.10 -1.15 -4.07
CA GLN A 90 -18.89 -1.86 -2.79
C GLN A 90 -20.08 -2.76 -2.44
N GLU A 91 -21.31 -2.26 -2.63
CA GLU A 91 -22.54 -3.04 -2.42
C GLU A 91 -22.60 -4.30 -3.29
N ALA A 92 -22.09 -4.22 -4.53
CA ALA A 92 -22.06 -5.35 -5.46
C ALA A 92 -21.03 -6.39 -5.03
N ILE A 93 -19.85 -5.95 -4.57
CA ILE A 93 -18.85 -6.83 -3.94
C ILE A 93 -19.46 -7.54 -2.74
N ASP A 94 -20.27 -6.82 -1.96
CA ASP A 94 -20.83 -7.37 -0.74
C ASP A 94 -21.91 -8.44 -0.99
N GLN A 95 -22.60 -8.34 -2.13
CA GLN A 95 -23.65 -9.25 -2.58
C GLN A 95 -23.14 -10.52 -3.27
N ILE A 96 -21.83 -10.64 -3.53
CA ILE A 96 -21.27 -11.81 -4.22
C ILE A 96 -21.58 -13.09 -3.43
N LYS A 97 -22.30 -13.99 -4.07
CA LYS A 97 -22.62 -15.32 -3.53
C LYS A 97 -21.44 -16.26 -3.74
N GLN A 98 -20.90 -16.77 -2.65
CA GLN A 98 -19.91 -17.83 -2.70
C GLN A 98 -20.56 -19.17 -3.05
N VAL A 99 -19.93 -19.91 -3.94
CA VAL A 99 -20.16 -21.33 -4.11
C VAL A 99 -19.14 -22.06 -3.23
N PRO A 100 -19.56 -23.05 -2.40
CA PRO A 100 -18.66 -23.75 -1.48
C PRO A 100 -17.47 -24.38 -2.21
N ILE A 101 -16.34 -24.37 -1.51
CA ILE A 101 -15.02 -24.91 -1.86
C ILE A 101 -15.01 -25.79 -3.12
N ARG A 102 -14.39 -25.26 -4.17
CA ARG A 102 -14.09 -25.98 -5.41
C ARG A 102 -12.59 -26.09 -5.57
N GLN A 103 -12.19 -27.11 -6.32
CA GLN A 103 -10.83 -27.24 -6.78
C GLN A 103 -10.62 -26.26 -7.94
N GLU A 104 -10.01 -25.12 -7.64
CA GLU A 104 -9.67 -24.08 -8.59
C GLU A 104 -8.23 -24.25 -9.10
N GLU A 105 -8.03 -23.95 -10.38
CA GLU A 105 -6.75 -24.06 -11.05
C GLU A 105 -6.14 -22.67 -11.22
N LEU A 106 -5.02 -22.43 -10.53
CA LEU A 106 -4.26 -21.19 -10.61
C LEU A 106 -3.02 -21.41 -11.45
N ASN A 107 -2.70 -20.44 -12.30
CA ASN A 107 -1.46 -20.46 -13.07
C ASN A 107 -0.31 -19.76 -12.31
N SER A 108 0.91 -19.85 -12.84
CA SER A 108 2.08 -19.21 -12.24
C SER A 108 1.94 -17.70 -12.05
N ALA A 109 1.28 -16.99 -12.96
CA ALA A 109 1.05 -15.55 -12.84
C ALA A 109 0.07 -15.22 -11.70
N ASP A 110 -0.99 -16.02 -11.53
CA ASP A 110 -1.94 -15.88 -10.41
C ASP A 110 -1.23 -16.08 -9.07
N VAL A 111 -0.43 -17.13 -8.96
CA VAL A 111 0.33 -17.43 -7.73
C VAL A 111 1.33 -16.32 -7.43
N GLN A 112 2.11 -15.88 -8.42
CA GLN A 112 3.09 -14.82 -8.24
C GLN A 112 2.42 -13.51 -7.82
N LEU A 113 1.28 -13.17 -8.42
CA LEU A 113 0.56 -11.96 -8.07
C LEU A 113 -0.07 -12.04 -6.67
N LEU A 114 -0.64 -13.19 -6.28
CA LEU A 114 -1.14 -13.41 -4.92
C LEU A 114 -0.03 -13.27 -3.88
N LEU A 115 1.15 -13.84 -4.12
CA LEU A 115 2.32 -13.69 -3.25
C LEU A 115 2.78 -12.23 -3.16
N ASN A 116 2.91 -11.53 -4.29
CA ASN A 116 3.29 -10.12 -4.30
C ASN A 116 2.27 -9.24 -3.55
N LYS A 117 0.96 -9.44 -3.79
CA LYS A 117 -0.10 -8.66 -3.15
C LYS A 117 -0.23 -8.99 -1.67
N SER A 118 -0.11 -10.26 -1.27
CA SER A 118 -0.09 -10.65 0.14
C SER A 118 1.10 -10.05 0.89
N GLN A 119 2.28 -9.99 0.26
CA GLN A 119 3.44 -9.30 0.83
C GLN A 119 3.15 -7.81 1.06
N ILE A 120 2.58 -7.11 0.07
CA ILE A 120 2.17 -5.70 0.21
C ILE A 120 1.15 -5.53 1.35
N ILE A 121 0.15 -6.42 1.44
CA ILE A 121 -0.86 -6.38 2.51
C ILE A 121 -0.21 -6.60 3.87
N LEU A 122 0.69 -7.57 4.02
CA LEU A 122 1.40 -7.83 5.28
C LEU A 122 2.33 -6.67 5.67
N GLU A 123 2.98 -6.04 4.69
CA GLU A 123 3.79 -4.84 4.90
C GLU A 123 2.92 -3.63 5.30
N ASN A 124 1.69 -3.54 4.81
CA ASN A 124 0.78 -2.41 5.04
C ASN A 124 -0.12 -2.58 6.27
N GLN A 125 -0.52 -3.80 6.65
CA GLN A 125 -1.27 -4.09 7.89
C GLN A 125 -0.55 -3.55 9.13
N ASN A 126 0.77 -3.41 9.01
CA ASN A 126 1.67 -2.97 10.05
C ASN A 126 1.90 -1.43 10.06
N LYS A 127 1.59 -0.70 8.98
CA LYS A 127 1.94 0.73 8.86
C LYS A 127 0.76 1.68 9.01
N LYS A 128 -0.22 1.38 9.87
CA LYS A 128 -1.41 2.25 10.05
C LYS A 128 -1.07 3.70 10.41
N PHE A 129 0.04 3.96 11.08
CA PHE A 129 0.47 5.32 11.43
C PHE A 129 1.81 5.66 10.78
N ASN A 130 1.80 5.84 9.46
CA ASN A 130 2.98 6.28 8.71
C ASN A 130 2.75 7.65 8.07
N PHE A 131 3.21 8.71 8.72
CA PHE A 131 3.17 10.05 8.14
C PHE A 131 4.04 10.19 6.88
N GLY A 132 4.96 9.27 6.60
CA GLY A 132 5.74 9.26 5.35
C GLY A 132 4.92 8.84 4.13
N ASP A 133 3.79 8.16 4.33
CA ASP A 133 2.83 7.85 3.27
C ASP A 133 1.79 8.97 3.16
N LEU A 134 1.80 9.67 2.03
CA LEU A 134 0.89 10.79 1.78
C LEU A 134 -0.57 10.34 1.59
N LEU A 135 -0.81 9.08 1.25
CA LEU A 135 -2.15 8.52 1.06
C LEU A 135 -2.60 7.66 2.24
N GLY A 136 -1.69 7.31 3.15
CA GLY A 136 -1.95 6.39 4.26
C GLY A 136 -2.83 6.92 5.39
N LEU A 137 -3.06 8.24 5.46
CA LEU A 137 -3.90 8.88 6.49
C LEU A 137 -4.88 9.89 5.87
N THR A 138 -6.12 9.84 6.35
CA THR A 138 -7.23 10.78 6.07
C THR A 138 -7.03 12.10 6.82
N ASP A 139 -7.72 13.18 6.40
CA ASP A 139 -7.63 14.49 7.08
C ASP A 139 -8.08 14.40 8.56
N ASP A 140 -9.15 13.65 8.84
CA ASP A 140 -9.64 13.43 10.19
C ASP A 140 -8.59 12.74 11.08
N GLU A 141 -7.86 11.77 10.54
CA GLU A 141 -6.75 11.13 11.26
C GLU A 141 -5.59 12.10 11.50
N TYR A 142 -5.25 12.97 10.54
CA TYR A 142 -4.27 14.04 10.76
C TYR A 142 -4.68 14.97 11.91
N ARG A 143 -5.94 15.41 11.93
CA ARG A 143 -6.48 16.27 13.00
C ARG A 143 -6.51 15.57 14.35
N LEU A 144 -6.94 14.31 14.38
CA LEU A 144 -6.97 13.51 15.61
C LEU A 144 -5.56 13.36 16.20
N LEU A 145 -4.60 12.99 15.36
CA LEU A 145 -3.24 12.64 15.79
C LEU A 145 -2.39 13.87 16.07
N THR A 146 -2.50 14.92 15.26
CA THR A 146 -1.56 16.05 15.27
C THR A 146 -2.19 17.40 15.59
N SER A 147 -3.53 17.49 15.69
CA SER A 147 -4.32 18.73 15.74
C SER A 147 -4.25 19.64 14.51
N LEU A 148 -3.54 19.23 13.46
CA LEU A 148 -3.43 19.97 12.20
C LEU A 148 -4.25 19.27 11.12
N SER A 149 -4.77 20.03 10.16
CA SER A 149 -5.23 19.42 8.91
C SER A 149 -4.06 18.79 8.17
N LYS A 150 -4.35 17.97 7.18
CA LYS A 150 -3.34 17.35 6.32
C LYS A 150 -2.50 18.41 5.60
N ASP A 151 -3.14 19.48 5.12
CA ASP A 151 -2.48 20.56 4.39
C ASP A 151 -1.62 21.43 5.31
N ASP A 152 -2.14 21.77 6.49
CA ASP A 152 -1.41 22.46 7.55
C ASP A 152 -0.16 21.67 7.97
N PHE A 153 -0.32 20.38 8.20
CA PHE A 153 0.80 19.50 8.52
C PHE A 153 1.83 19.47 7.38
N ASN A 154 1.40 19.45 6.13
CA ASN A 154 2.29 19.50 4.97
C ASN A 154 3.10 20.80 4.94
N GLU A 155 2.46 21.93 5.17
CA GLU A 155 3.12 23.23 5.23
C GLU A 155 4.08 23.33 6.41
N PHE A 156 3.66 22.86 7.59
CA PHE A 156 4.51 22.80 8.78
C PHE A 156 5.80 22.01 8.53
N VAL A 157 5.67 20.81 7.94
CA VAL A 157 6.81 19.96 7.62
C VAL A 157 7.71 20.63 6.59
N LYS A 158 7.17 21.33 5.59
CA LYS A 158 7.97 22.10 4.62
C LYS A 158 8.78 23.18 5.34
N THR A 159 8.15 23.99 6.20
CA THR A 159 8.83 25.05 6.97
C THR A 159 9.96 24.51 7.82
N VAL A 160 9.77 23.35 8.48
CA VAL A 160 10.79 22.72 9.32
C VAL A 160 11.87 22.01 8.50
N SER A 161 11.58 21.53 7.28
CA SER A 161 12.54 20.79 6.45
C SER A 161 13.48 21.71 5.67
N SER A 162 13.03 22.92 5.31
CA SER A 162 13.81 23.91 4.56
C SER A 162 15.06 24.43 5.30
N SER A 163 15.25 24.09 6.58
CA SER A 163 16.35 24.54 7.44
C SER A 163 17.56 23.58 7.50
N GLY A 164 17.65 22.60 6.60
CA GLY A 164 18.89 21.83 6.40
C GLY A 164 18.98 20.50 7.14
N ILE A 165 17.86 19.82 7.39
CA ILE A 165 17.87 18.48 8.00
C ILE A 165 18.03 17.43 6.90
N ARG A 166 19.21 16.77 6.89
CA ARG A 166 19.47 15.60 6.03
C ARG A 166 18.39 14.54 6.23
N ASN A 167 17.65 14.22 5.17
CA ASN A 167 16.67 13.13 5.06
C ASN A 167 17.29 11.72 5.13
N SER A 168 18.50 11.54 5.69
CA SER A 168 19.27 10.29 5.56
C SER A 168 19.05 9.28 6.67
N SER A 169 18.13 9.52 7.60
CA SER A 169 17.87 8.61 8.73
C SER A 169 16.43 8.13 8.68
N ASN A 170 16.25 6.82 8.81
CA ASN A 170 14.96 6.22 9.12
C ASN A 170 14.67 6.53 10.62
N PRO A 171 13.60 7.26 11.00
CA PRO A 171 12.44 7.68 10.21
C PRO A 171 12.56 9.06 9.55
N SER A 172 11.80 9.28 8.46
CA SER A 172 11.74 10.56 7.74
C SER A 172 11.46 11.74 8.67
N ILE A 173 11.94 12.94 8.34
CA ILE A 173 11.66 14.18 9.11
C ILE A 173 10.15 14.38 9.34
N ARG A 174 9.35 14.02 8.33
CA ARG A 174 7.89 14.06 8.37
C ARG A 174 7.32 13.13 9.44
N THR A 175 7.79 11.89 9.49
CA THR A 175 7.41 10.92 10.53
C THR A 175 7.88 11.35 11.91
N ALA A 176 9.09 11.93 12.02
CA ALA A 176 9.59 12.44 13.29
C ALA A 176 8.73 13.59 13.86
N ILE A 177 8.36 14.54 12.99
CA ILE A 177 7.45 15.64 13.33
C ILE A 177 6.08 15.08 13.72
N GLY A 178 5.53 14.15 12.96
CA GLY A 178 4.25 13.51 13.27
C GLY A 178 4.26 12.81 14.64
N ILE A 179 5.30 12.03 14.95
CA ILE A 179 5.45 11.37 16.26
C ILE A 179 5.51 12.41 17.40
N TYR A 180 6.24 13.50 17.20
CA TYR A 180 6.33 14.59 18.18
C TYR A 180 4.97 15.26 18.40
N LEU A 181 4.22 15.58 17.35
CA LEU A 181 2.89 16.17 17.45
C LEU A 181 1.90 15.21 18.12
N CYS A 182 1.93 13.91 17.78
CA CYS A 182 1.14 12.88 18.49
C CYS A 182 1.44 12.85 19.98
N LYS A 183 2.72 12.95 20.36
CA LYS A 183 3.12 12.94 21.77
C LYS A 183 2.50 14.09 22.55
N ILE A 184 2.59 15.31 22.02
CA ILE A 184 2.08 16.50 22.70
C ILE A 184 0.55 16.57 22.66
N ARG A 185 -0.08 16.09 21.57
CA ARG A 185 -1.53 16.13 21.39
C ARG A 185 -2.24 15.10 22.26
N LEU A 186 -1.76 13.86 22.26
CA LEU A 186 -2.45 12.73 22.89
C LEU A 186 -1.93 12.41 24.30
N GLY A 187 -0.78 12.95 24.70
CA GLY A 187 -0.20 12.71 26.03
C GLY A 187 0.26 11.25 26.28
N ILE A 188 0.34 10.43 25.23
CA ILE A 188 0.61 8.99 25.33
C ILE A 188 2.07 8.66 25.65
N SER A 189 2.31 7.49 26.25
CA SER A 189 3.68 7.06 26.64
C SER A 189 4.57 6.76 25.43
N ASN A 190 5.90 6.87 25.60
CA ASN A 190 6.86 6.53 24.54
C ASN A 190 6.83 5.04 24.18
N ARG A 191 6.43 4.18 25.12
CA ARG A 191 6.22 2.76 24.85
C ARG A 191 5.01 2.54 23.94
N PHE A 192 3.93 3.28 24.16
CA PHE A 192 2.74 3.19 23.32
C PHE A 192 3.00 3.76 21.92
N LEU A 193 3.70 4.89 21.82
CA LEU A 193 4.19 5.42 20.54
C LEU A 193 5.09 4.43 19.80
N ALA A 194 5.97 3.71 20.51
CA ALA A 194 6.81 2.69 19.87
C ALA A 194 5.95 1.57 19.25
N CYS A 195 4.87 1.17 19.92
CA CYS A 195 3.90 0.21 19.38
C CYS A 195 3.15 0.77 18.17
N MET A 196 2.58 1.98 18.30
CA MET A 196 1.79 2.62 17.22
C MET A 196 2.59 2.84 15.93
N PHE A 197 3.85 3.26 16.05
CA PHE A 197 4.72 3.58 14.92
C PHE A 197 5.70 2.46 14.56
N GLN A 198 5.55 1.28 15.17
CA GLN A 198 6.41 0.11 14.97
C GLN A 198 7.91 0.39 15.12
N LEU A 199 8.26 1.19 16.13
CA LEU A 199 9.64 1.51 16.44
C LEU A 199 10.20 0.46 17.41
N PRO A 200 11.52 0.16 17.34
CA PRO A 200 12.10 -0.94 18.11
C PRO A 200 11.89 -0.83 19.61
N ASP A 201 11.92 0.40 20.16
CA ASP A 201 11.89 0.62 21.60
C ASP A 201 11.57 2.09 21.98
N LYS A 202 11.25 2.30 23.26
CA LYS A 202 10.91 3.63 23.82
C LYS A 202 12.05 4.65 23.77
N LYS A 203 13.31 4.22 23.78
CA LYS A 203 14.49 5.10 23.69
C LYS A 203 14.62 5.63 22.27
N THR A 204 14.35 4.80 21.26
CA THR A 204 14.27 5.23 19.86
C THR A 204 13.21 6.31 19.66
N VAL A 205 12.01 6.14 20.22
CA VAL A 205 10.96 7.19 20.23
C VAL A 205 11.47 8.47 20.90
N SER A 206 12.14 8.37 22.05
CA SER A 206 12.68 9.54 22.75
C SER A 206 13.65 10.33 21.87
N ARG A 207 14.58 9.65 21.19
CA ARG A 207 15.55 10.28 20.28
C ARG A 207 14.86 10.99 19.11
N ILE A 208 13.82 10.36 18.54
CA ILE A 208 13.02 10.94 17.46
C ILE A 208 12.31 12.22 17.93
N ILE A 209 11.65 12.16 19.09
CA ILE A 209 10.96 13.30 19.70
C ILE A 209 11.95 14.45 19.95
N ASP A 210 13.12 14.16 20.52
CA ASP A 210 14.14 15.18 20.77
C ASP A 210 14.67 15.79 19.47
N SER A 211 14.91 14.96 18.44
CA SER A 211 15.35 15.44 17.13
C SER A 211 14.32 16.35 16.48
N ALA A 212 13.04 15.95 16.47
CA ALA A 212 11.94 16.76 15.95
C ALA A 212 11.78 18.08 16.75
N ARG A 213 11.85 18.01 18.08
CA ARG A 213 11.78 19.19 18.96
C ARG A 213 12.90 20.18 18.64
N GLN A 214 14.13 19.72 18.47
CA GLN A 214 15.27 20.57 18.11
C GLN A 214 15.12 21.19 16.71
N ALA A 215 14.61 20.41 15.75
CA ALA A 215 14.30 20.91 14.41
C ALA A 215 13.29 22.07 14.45
N ILE A 216 12.18 21.87 15.17
CA ILE A 216 11.11 22.85 15.33
C ILE A 216 11.61 24.11 16.06
N LEU A 217 12.37 23.94 17.15
CA LEU A 217 12.93 25.06 17.92
C LEU A 217 13.89 25.94 17.12
N ARG A 218 14.63 25.36 16.15
CA ARG A 218 15.56 26.12 15.31
C ARG A 218 14.87 26.81 14.13
N SER A 219 13.86 26.15 13.58
CA SER A 219 13.37 26.47 12.22
C SER A 219 12.00 27.13 12.22
N PHE A 220 11.19 26.87 13.25
CA PHE A 220 9.80 27.33 13.30
C PHE A 220 9.58 28.34 14.43
N VAL A 221 9.94 27.98 15.67
CA VAL A 221 9.66 28.79 16.88
C VAL A 221 10.22 30.22 16.86
N PRO A 222 11.42 30.50 16.31
CA PRO A 222 11.95 31.86 16.30
C PRO A 222 11.14 32.81 15.40
N TYR A 223 10.47 32.25 14.39
CA TYR A 223 9.81 33.01 13.33
C TYR A 223 8.28 33.00 13.46
N ASN A 224 7.70 32.05 14.19
CA ASN A 224 6.25 31.84 14.28
C ASN A 224 5.81 31.74 15.75
N LEU A 225 4.80 32.53 16.14
CA LEU A 225 4.18 32.46 17.47
C LEU A 225 3.08 31.40 17.56
N GLY A 226 2.57 30.95 16.42
CA GLY A 226 1.60 29.88 16.28
C GLY A 226 1.59 29.37 14.83
N PHE A 227 0.89 28.26 14.59
CA PHE A 227 0.60 27.84 13.23
C PHE A 227 -0.42 28.84 12.63
N GLU A 228 -0.16 29.37 11.43
CA GLU A 228 -0.93 30.46 10.76
C GLU A 228 -0.94 31.86 11.41
N HIS A 229 -0.13 32.14 12.45
CA HIS A 229 -0.13 33.45 13.10
C HIS A 229 1.20 34.20 13.00
N ILE A 230 1.04 35.52 12.77
CA ILE A 230 1.95 36.67 12.90
C ILE A 230 3.40 36.29 13.24
N THR A 231 4.32 36.65 12.36
CA THR A 231 5.73 36.37 12.62
C THR A 231 6.19 37.10 13.89
N ARG A 232 7.19 36.56 14.59
CA ARG A 232 7.77 37.25 15.76
C ARG A 232 8.18 38.69 15.42
N HIS A 233 8.70 38.91 14.21
CA HIS A 233 9.05 40.24 13.72
C HIS A 233 7.82 41.14 13.57
N ASP A 234 6.72 40.63 13.05
CA ASP A 234 5.49 41.41 12.90
C ASP A 234 4.87 41.80 14.25
N VAL A 235 4.98 40.97 15.29
CA VAL A 235 4.56 41.34 16.66
C VAL A 235 5.47 42.41 17.26
N ILE A 236 6.78 42.29 17.11
CA ILE A 236 7.73 43.32 17.58
C ILE A 236 7.45 44.64 16.84
N ASN A 237 7.19 44.59 15.54
CA ASN A 237 6.99 45.80 14.74
C ASN A 237 5.61 46.45 14.93
N HIS A 238 4.55 45.69 15.23
CA HIS A 238 3.19 46.22 15.31
C HIS A 238 2.58 46.25 16.72
N HIS A 239 3.18 45.59 17.72
CA HIS A 239 2.53 45.38 19.03
C HIS A 239 3.43 45.60 20.25
N THR A 240 4.72 45.93 20.12
CA THR A 240 5.49 46.44 21.25
C THR A 240 5.40 47.96 21.31
N ILE A 241 4.49 48.45 22.15
CA ILE A 241 4.48 49.85 22.57
C ILE A 241 5.80 50.08 23.32
N THR A 242 6.60 51.07 22.89
CA THR A 242 7.74 51.56 23.65
C THR A 242 7.25 51.96 25.04
N VAL A 243 7.61 51.18 26.05
CA VAL A 243 7.44 51.59 27.45
C VAL A 243 8.45 52.72 27.67
N ALA A 244 7.94 53.94 27.68
CA ALA A 244 8.67 55.16 28.03
C ALA A 244 8.96 55.21 29.53
#